data_AF-A0AAU5ZW61-F1
#
_entry.id   AF-A0AAU5ZW61-F1
#
_cell.length_a   1.000
_cell.length_b   1.000
_cell.length_c   1.000
_cell.angle_alpha   90.00
_cell.angle_beta   90.00
_cell.angle_gamma   90.00
#
_symmetry.space_group_name_H-M   'P 1'
#
loop_
_entity.id
_entity.type
_entity.pdbx_description
1 polymer ?
#
loop_
_entity_poly.entity_id
_entity_poly.type
_entity_poly.pdbx_seq_one_letter_code
_entity_poly.pdbx_strand_id
1 'polypeptide(L)'
;MAIPRPQTRQFEAFMTNLTYARRMVEAGRMLTPFRSPTIDIDDFYRAAWVQAVGAIDHWLHEEVLRRVAELAGKDSPDMPYQLRTYELPLYRVEEVRRGDATLAEAVVENLRDKLAGQALQHPGKISEVLKLVTEKKVWYEAAGRINDWFQGRTTLNEKKLRSRYLEITQRRNKIAHDADLIDGDLKQRRPIDEAEVTDAIDWIERIALAIAHVLDDEG
;
A
#
# COMPACT_ATOMS: atom_id res chain seq x y z
N MET A 1 10.20 -19.17 9.12
CA MET A 1 10.72 -18.20 10.10
C MET A 1 9.67 -17.12 10.25
N ALA A 2 9.29 -16.73 11.47
CA ALA A 2 8.35 -15.63 11.64
C ALA A 2 9.06 -14.32 11.24
N ILE A 3 8.58 -13.65 10.20
CA ILE A 3 9.13 -12.38 9.76
C ILE A 3 8.65 -11.32 10.77
N PRO A 4 9.56 -10.59 11.45
CA PRO A 4 9.16 -9.57 12.40
C PRO A 4 8.30 -8.50 11.70
N ARG A 5 7.26 -8.00 12.37
CA ARG A 5 6.39 -6.96 11.82
C ARG A 5 6.74 -5.61 12.47
N PRO A 6 6.66 -4.50 11.73
CA PRO A 6 6.79 -3.17 12.33
C PRO A 6 5.75 -2.96 13.43
N GLN A 7 6.19 -2.41 14.56
CA GLN A 7 5.35 -2.09 15.72
C GLN A 7 4.87 -0.64 15.64
N THR A 8 4.31 -0.25 14.49
CA THR A 8 3.77 1.10 14.27
C THR A 8 2.24 1.02 14.18
N ARG A 9 1.56 2.05 14.69
CA ARG A 9 0.09 2.15 14.60
C ARG A 9 -0.42 2.04 13.16
N GLN A 10 0.34 2.58 12.21
CA GLN A 10 0.03 2.54 10.77
C GLN A 10 0.07 1.11 10.23
N PHE A 11 1.09 0.34 10.60
CA PHE A 11 1.20 -1.05 10.19
C PHE A 11 0.19 -1.96 10.91
N GLU A 12 -0.15 -1.67 12.16
CA GLU A 12 -1.25 -2.36 12.87
C GLU A 12 -2.61 -2.11 12.22
N ALA A 13 -2.88 -0.86 11.81
CA ALA A 13 -4.09 -0.51 11.07
C ALA A 13 -4.15 -1.24 9.72
N PHE A 14 -3.02 -1.34 9.00
CA PHE A 14 -2.90 -2.16 7.79
C PHE A 14 -3.29 -3.62 8.05
N MET A 15 -2.68 -4.26 9.06
CA MET A 15 -2.94 -5.66 9.39
C MET A 15 -4.39 -5.92 9.82
N THR A 16 -4.99 -4.96 10.51
CA THR A 16 -6.42 -5.01 10.89
C THR A 16 -7.32 -5.01 9.65
N ASN A 17 -7.06 -4.10 8.70
CA ASN A 17 -7.80 -4.03 7.44
C ASN A 17 -7.59 -5.26 6.56
N LEU A 18 -6.38 -5.82 6.55
CA LEU A 18 -6.08 -7.04 5.81
C LEU A 18 -6.78 -8.26 6.43
N THR A 19 -6.86 -8.31 7.76
CA THR A 19 -7.65 -9.33 8.48
C THR A 19 -9.14 -9.24 8.13
N TYR A 20 -9.67 -8.03 7.98
CA TYR A 20 -11.04 -7.84 7.51
C TYR A 20 -11.24 -8.37 6.09
N ALA A 21 -10.29 -8.15 5.17
CA ALA A 21 -10.32 -8.77 3.84
C ALA A 21 -10.32 -10.31 3.89
N ARG A 22 -9.47 -10.92 4.74
CA ARG A 22 -9.45 -12.37 4.95
C ARG A 22 -10.77 -12.92 5.50
N ARG A 23 -11.42 -12.19 6.41
CA ARG A 23 -12.76 -12.55 6.92
C ARG A 23 -13.83 -12.52 5.83
N MET A 24 -13.73 -11.60 4.87
CA MET A 24 -14.65 -11.57 3.71
C MET A 24 -14.45 -12.80 2.81
N VAL A 25 -13.19 -13.23 2.58
CA VAL A 25 -12.90 -14.49 1.87
C VAL A 25 -13.51 -15.68 2.62
N GLU A 26 -13.31 -15.76 3.93
CA GLU A 26 -13.88 -16.84 4.75
C GLU A 26 -15.41 -16.84 4.71
N ALA A 27 -16.05 -15.68 4.78
CA ALA A 27 -17.49 -15.55 4.65
C ALA A 27 -17.99 -16.04 3.28
N GLY A 28 -17.31 -15.67 2.19
CA GLY A 28 -17.62 -16.16 0.84
C GLY A 28 -17.52 -17.69 0.75
N ARG A 29 -16.47 -18.27 1.31
CA ARG A 29 -16.30 -19.73 1.39
C ARG A 29 -17.41 -20.40 2.18
N MET A 30 -17.74 -19.88 3.36
CA MET A 30 -18.82 -20.42 4.21
C MET A 30 -20.20 -20.32 3.55
N LEU A 31 -20.42 -19.30 2.74
CA LEU A 31 -21.69 -19.06 2.05
C LEU A 31 -21.80 -19.76 0.69
N THR A 32 -20.72 -20.40 0.21
CA THR A 32 -20.70 -21.10 -1.09
C THR A 32 -21.82 -22.14 -1.25
N PRO A 33 -22.21 -22.93 -0.23
CA PRO A 33 -23.35 -23.86 -0.34
C PRO A 33 -24.70 -23.17 -0.61
N PHE A 34 -24.83 -21.87 -0.33
CA PHE A 34 -26.04 -21.07 -0.55
C PHE A 34 -26.02 -20.30 -1.88
N ARG A 35 -25.02 -20.53 -2.74
CA ARG A 35 -24.95 -19.90 -4.07
C ARG A 35 -26.23 -20.18 -4.85
N SER A 36 -26.81 -19.12 -5.40
CA SER A 36 -28.03 -19.16 -6.22
C SER A 36 -27.96 -18.10 -7.30
N PRO A 37 -28.83 -18.12 -8.32
CA PRO A 37 -28.88 -17.06 -9.33
C PRO A 37 -29.08 -15.65 -8.77
N THR A 38 -29.60 -15.53 -7.54
CA THR A 38 -29.83 -14.25 -6.84
C THR A 38 -28.72 -13.88 -5.86
N ILE A 39 -27.86 -14.82 -5.47
CA ILE A 39 -26.79 -14.61 -4.50
C ILE A 39 -25.45 -14.93 -5.18
N ASP A 40 -24.78 -13.89 -5.65
CA ASP A 40 -23.41 -14.01 -6.16
C ASP A 40 -22.41 -13.95 -5.00
N ILE A 41 -21.92 -15.12 -4.62
CA ILE A 41 -20.90 -15.27 -3.57
C ILE A 41 -19.57 -14.63 -3.99
N ASP A 42 -19.33 -14.49 -5.29
CA ASP A 42 -18.07 -13.94 -5.82
C ASP A 42 -17.93 -12.44 -5.47
N ASP A 43 -19.02 -11.77 -5.09
CA ASP A 43 -18.97 -10.38 -4.61
C ASP A 43 -18.27 -10.26 -3.24
N PHE A 44 -18.26 -11.31 -2.41
CA PHE A 44 -17.40 -11.34 -1.21
C PHE A 44 -15.92 -11.35 -1.57
N TYR A 45 -15.55 -12.10 -2.60
CA TYR A 45 -14.18 -12.18 -3.11
C TYR A 45 -13.75 -10.85 -3.75
N ARG A 46 -14.62 -10.21 -4.54
CA ARG A 46 -14.38 -8.87 -5.10
C ARG A 46 -14.21 -7.82 -4.02
N ALA A 47 -15.08 -7.82 -3.00
CA ALA A 47 -14.99 -6.91 -1.87
C ALA A 47 -13.70 -7.12 -1.07
N ALA A 48 -13.31 -8.38 -0.81
CA ALA A 48 -12.04 -8.71 -0.17
C ALA A 48 -10.83 -8.19 -0.93
N TRP A 49 -10.81 -8.32 -2.26
CA TRP A 49 -9.73 -7.80 -3.10
C TRP A 49 -9.62 -6.28 -3.02
N VAL A 50 -10.75 -5.57 -3.17
CA VAL A 50 -10.80 -4.11 -3.09
C VAL A 50 -10.34 -3.63 -1.71
N GLN A 51 -10.80 -4.28 -0.65
CA GLN A 51 -10.39 -3.98 0.73
C GLN A 51 -8.89 -4.15 0.94
N ALA A 52 -8.30 -5.24 0.45
CA ALA A 52 -6.88 -5.51 0.63
C ALA A 52 -6.00 -4.47 -0.09
N VAL A 53 -6.36 -4.08 -1.32
CA VAL A 53 -5.66 -3.02 -2.05
C VAL A 53 -5.86 -1.65 -1.39
N GLY A 54 -7.06 -1.37 -0.88
CA GLY A 54 -7.31 -0.17 -0.08
C GLY A 54 -6.48 -0.12 1.20
N ALA A 55 -6.27 -1.26 1.86
CA ALA A 55 -5.47 -1.36 3.08
C ALA A 55 -4.00 -0.95 2.85
N ILE A 56 -3.35 -1.47 1.81
CA ILE A 56 -1.95 -1.11 1.52
C ILE A 56 -1.82 0.33 1.01
N ASP A 57 -2.79 0.80 0.22
CA ASP A 57 -2.83 2.19 -0.25
C ASP A 57 -2.89 3.17 0.92
N HIS A 58 -3.83 2.96 1.85
CA HIS A 58 -3.97 3.78 3.05
C HIS A 58 -2.71 3.72 3.93
N TRP A 59 -2.15 2.52 4.14
CA TRP A 59 -0.93 2.35 4.91
C TRP A 59 0.25 3.13 4.32
N LEU A 60 0.47 3.05 3.01
CA LEU A 60 1.57 3.77 2.36
C LEU A 60 1.45 5.29 2.54
N HIS A 61 0.24 5.83 2.50
CA HIS A 61 0.00 7.25 2.80
C HIS A 61 0.40 7.59 4.23
N GLU A 62 -0.17 6.88 5.21
CA GLU A 62 0.06 7.16 6.63
C GLU A 62 1.52 6.94 7.04
N GLU A 63 2.17 5.92 6.48
CA GLU A 63 3.56 5.58 6.76
C GLU A 63 4.53 6.64 6.22
N VAL A 64 4.28 7.16 5.01
CA VAL A 64 5.06 8.27 4.46
C VAL A 64 4.87 9.53 5.30
N LEU A 65 3.62 9.88 5.63
CA LEU A 65 3.32 11.07 6.43
C LEU A 65 4.00 11.00 7.81
N ARG A 66 3.96 9.83 8.46
CA ARG A 66 4.64 9.59 9.74
C ARG A 66 6.15 9.83 9.62
N ARG A 67 6.81 9.20 8.64
CA ARG A 67 8.27 9.32 8.47
C ARG A 67 8.69 10.72 8.06
N VAL A 68 7.91 11.40 7.23
CA VAL A 68 8.16 12.82 6.90
C VAL A 68 8.07 13.69 8.14
N ALA A 69 7.09 13.46 9.04
CA ALA A 69 7.00 14.18 10.30
C ALA A 69 8.25 13.98 11.16
N GLU A 70 8.71 12.74 11.29
CA GLU A 70 9.91 12.38 12.04
C GLU A 70 11.17 13.02 11.47
N LEU A 71 11.35 12.99 10.14
CA LEU A 71 12.51 13.57 9.47
C LEU A 71 12.50 15.10 9.55
N ALA A 72 11.37 15.75 9.29
CA ALA A 72 11.23 17.20 9.37
C ALA A 72 11.39 17.73 10.81
N GLY A 73 11.09 16.92 11.82
CA GLY A 73 11.24 17.28 13.23
C GLY A 73 12.67 17.14 13.78
N LYS A 74 13.58 16.43 13.09
CA LYS A 74 14.93 16.13 13.59
C LYS A 74 15.96 17.25 13.38
N ASP A 75 15.64 18.29 12.63
CA ASP A 75 16.57 19.37 12.23
C ASP A 75 17.96 18.83 11.82
N SER A 76 17.97 17.85 10.90
CA SER A 76 19.18 17.15 10.47
C SER A 76 19.50 17.42 9.00
N PRO A 77 20.78 17.61 8.64
CA PRO A 77 21.21 17.71 7.24
C PRO A 77 21.03 16.41 6.45
N ASP A 78 20.81 15.28 7.14
CA ASP A 78 20.75 13.93 6.56
C ASP A 78 19.36 13.55 6.02
N MET A 79 18.46 14.52 5.85
CA MET A 79 17.18 14.27 5.19
C MET A 79 17.37 13.77 3.73
N PRO A 80 16.51 12.85 3.26
CA PRO A 80 16.45 12.47 1.86
C PRO A 80 16.34 13.70 0.94
N TYR A 81 16.99 13.64 -0.23
CA TYR A 81 17.12 14.77 -1.14
C TYR A 81 15.76 15.36 -1.54
N GLN A 82 14.77 14.52 -1.82
CA GLN A 82 13.43 14.97 -2.21
C GLN A 82 12.69 15.67 -1.07
N LEU A 83 12.96 15.32 0.19
CA LEU A 83 12.39 16.04 1.33
C LEU A 83 13.13 17.37 1.56
N ARG A 84 14.45 17.38 1.44
CA ARG A 84 15.27 18.60 1.57
C ARG A 84 14.92 19.67 0.53
N THR A 85 14.50 19.26 -0.66
CA THR A 85 14.09 20.14 -1.76
C THR A 85 12.56 20.31 -1.85
N TYR A 86 11.82 19.85 -0.84
CA TYR A 86 10.38 19.93 -0.82
C TYR A 86 9.90 21.38 -0.71
N GLU A 87 9.06 21.79 -1.66
CA GLU A 87 8.52 23.14 -1.72
C GLU A 87 7.33 23.29 -0.77
N LEU A 88 7.38 24.32 0.06
CA LEU A 88 6.31 24.68 0.98
C LEU A 88 5.69 26.03 0.57
N PRO A 89 4.36 26.16 0.46
CA PRO A 89 3.70 27.42 0.16
C PRO A 89 4.02 28.51 1.20
N LEU A 90 4.11 29.77 0.76
CA LEU A 90 4.49 30.89 1.64
C LEU A 90 3.59 31.01 2.88
N TYR A 91 2.28 30.77 2.76
CA TYR A 91 1.36 30.87 3.90
C TYR A 91 1.70 29.88 5.02
N ARG A 92 2.15 28.66 4.68
CA ARG A 92 2.62 27.65 5.64
C ARG A 92 3.93 28.07 6.30
N VAL A 93 4.84 28.68 5.53
CA VAL A 93 6.10 29.24 6.07
C VAL A 93 5.80 30.36 7.07
N GLU A 94 4.81 31.20 6.78
CA GLU A 94 4.39 32.26 7.70
C GLU A 94 3.75 31.73 8.99
N GLU A 95 2.93 30.67 8.92
CA GLU A 95 2.38 29.97 10.09
C GLU A 95 3.51 29.47 11.01
N VAL A 96 4.52 28.82 10.43
CA VAL A 96 5.70 28.35 11.18
C VAL A 96 6.46 29.52 11.81
N ARG A 97 6.66 30.61 11.06
CA ARG A 97 7.35 31.81 11.56
C ARG A 97 6.59 32.52 12.68
N ARG A 98 5.26 32.50 12.65
CA ARG A 98 4.41 33.05 13.73
C ARG A 98 4.35 32.15 14.96
N GLY A 99 4.71 30.87 14.81
CA GLY A 99 4.58 29.85 15.86
C GLY A 99 3.18 29.24 15.93
N ASP A 100 2.36 29.40 14.89
CA ASP A 100 1.02 28.81 14.80
C ASP A 100 1.08 27.30 14.52
N ALA A 101 2.19 26.83 13.92
CA ALA A 101 2.48 25.43 13.63
C ALA A 101 4.00 25.16 13.69
N THR A 102 4.39 23.91 13.89
CA THR A 102 5.77 23.45 13.72
C THR A 102 6.10 23.22 12.24
N LEU A 103 7.39 23.21 11.88
CA LEU A 103 7.82 22.87 10.52
C LEU A 103 7.32 21.48 10.09
N ALA A 104 7.39 20.51 11.00
CA ALA A 104 6.93 19.15 10.73
C ALA A 104 5.43 19.11 10.42
N GLU A 105 4.59 19.81 11.21
CA GLU A 105 3.16 19.92 10.94
C GLU A 105 2.88 20.57 9.59
N ALA A 106 3.53 21.70 9.29
CA ALA A 106 3.34 22.42 8.04
C ALA A 106 3.70 21.57 6.80
N VAL A 107 4.81 20.83 6.86
CA VAL A 107 5.23 19.92 5.78
C VAL A 107 4.27 18.75 5.63
N VAL A 108 3.87 18.12 6.74
CA VAL A 108 2.97 16.95 6.74
C VAL A 108 1.58 17.32 6.23
N GLU A 109 1.02 18.45 6.64
CA GLU A 109 -0.30 18.88 6.16
C GLU A 109 -0.27 19.23 4.68
N ASN A 110 0.75 19.96 4.21
CA ASN A 110 0.90 20.25 2.79
C ASN A 110 1.08 18.96 1.95
N LEU A 111 1.83 17.98 2.48
CA LEU A 111 1.99 16.69 1.82
C LEU A 111 0.69 15.89 1.83
N ARG A 112 -0.06 15.89 2.93
CA ARG A 112 -1.37 15.24 3.03
C ARG A 112 -2.34 15.80 2.00
N ASP A 113 -2.43 17.12 1.88
CA ASP A 113 -3.28 17.80 0.89
C ASP A 113 -2.89 17.40 -0.54
N LYS A 114 -1.57 17.35 -0.83
CA LYS A 114 -1.04 16.91 -2.12
C LYS A 114 -1.38 15.45 -2.44
N LEU A 115 -1.38 14.58 -1.44
CA LEU A 115 -1.63 13.15 -1.62
C LEU A 115 -3.11 12.76 -1.55
N ALA A 116 -4.00 13.61 -1.01
CA ALA A 116 -5.40 13.27 -0.74
C ALA A 116 -6.18 12.72 -1.96
N GLY A 117 -5.87 13.19 -3.17
CA GLY A 117 -6.48 12.73 -4.42
C GLY A 117 -5.69 11.65 -5.17
N GLN A 118 -4.53 11.23 -4.66
CA GLN A 118 -3.60 10.37 -5.37
C GLN A 118 -3.57 8.95 -4.80
N ALA A 119 -4.09 7.98 -5.54
CA ALA A 119 -3.95 6.58 -5.15
C ALA A 119 -2.49 6.10 -5.30
N LEU A 120 -1.94 5.46 -4.26
CA LEU A 120 -0.61 4.86 -4.23
C LEU A 120 -0.66 3.40 -4.64
N GLN A 121 -1.11 3.16 -5.88
CA GLN A 121 -1.36 1.81 -6.42
C GLN A 121 -0.49 1.45 -7.61
N HIS A 122 0.12 2.45 -8.24
CA HIS A 122 1.11 2.22 -9.28
C HIS A 122 2.52 2.17 -8.66
N PRO A 123 3.34 1.13 -8.91
CA PRO A 123 4.69 1.01 -8.33
C PRO A 123 5.58 2.24 -8.55
N GLY A 124 5.43 2.92 -9.69
CA GLY A 124 6.15 4.17 -9.99
C GLY A 124 5.76 5.33 -9.07
N LYS A 125 4.46 5.49 -8.79
CA LYS A 125 3.98 6.56 -7.89
C LYS A 125 4.38 6.31 -6.44
N ILE A 126 4.35 5.05 -6.01
CA ILE A 126 4.88 4.63 -4.71
C ILE A 126 6.37 5.00 -4.62
N SER A 127 7.18 4.69 -5.63
CA SER A 127 8.60 5.06 -5.64
C SER A 127 8.83 6.58 -5.61
N GLU A 128 8.02 7.36 -6.32
CA GLU A 128 8.12 8.83 -6.30
C GLU A 128 7.87 9.39 -4.91
N VAL A 129 6.86 8.88 -4.21
CA VAL A 129 6.49 9.35 -2.87
C VAL A 129 7.48 8.85 -1.80
N LEU A 130 7.93 7.58 -1.88
CA LEU A 130 8.88 7.03 -0.92
C LEU A 130 10.25 7.73 -0.93
N LYS A 131 10.62 8.40 -2.03
CA LYS A 131 11.85 9.22 -2.06
C LYS A 131 11.85 10.36 -1.04
N LEU A 132 10.68 10.78 -0.54
CA LEU A 132 10.59 11.75 0.55
C LEU A 132 11.12 11.19 1.88
N VAL A 133 11.25 9.86 2.00
CA VAL A 133 11.59 9.20 3.28
C VAL A 133 12.78 8.27 3.20
N THR A 134 13.32 7.99 2.00
CA THR A 134 14.47 7.09 1.81
C THR A 134 15.17 7.35 0.47
N GLU A 135 16.48 7.09 0.39
CA GLU A 135 17.26 7.06 -0.86
C GLU A 135 17.37 5.65 -1.47
N LYS A 136 16.85 4.64 -0.77
CA LYS A 136 16.96 3.23 -1.15
C LYS A 136 16.18 2.90 -2.41
N LYS A 137 16.63 1.85 -3.10
CA LYS A 137 15.88 1.28 -4.23
C LYS A 137 14.83 0.32 -3.68
N VAL A 138 13.77 0.89 -3.09
CA VAL A 138 12.80 0.14 -2.27
C VAL A 138 12.29 -1.15 -2.92
N TRP A 139 11.89 -1.12 -4.19
CA TRP A 139 11.39 -2.33 -4.86
C TRP A 139 12.46 -3.39 -5.12
N TYR A 140 13.71 -2.97 -5.37
CA TYR A 140 14.82 -3.89 -5.54
C TYR A 140 15.16 -4.57 -4.21
N GLU A 141 15.27 -3.78 -3.14
CA GLU A 141 15.59 -4.29 -1.81
C GLU A 141 14.43 -5.13 -1.25
N ALA A 142 13.18 -4.72 -1.45
CA ALA A 142 12.00 -5.50 -1.06
C ALA A 142 11.97 -6.87 -1.77
N ALA A 143 12.33 -6.93 -3.05
CA ALA A 143 12.45 -8.20 -3.76
C ALA A 143 13.56 -9.09 -3.17
N GLY A 144 14.69 -8.49 -2.79
CA GLY A 144 15.76 -9.16 -2.04
C GLY A 144 15.27 -9.73 -0.70
N ARG A 145 14.61 -8.90 0.11
CA ARG A 145 14.03 -9.30 1.40
C ARG A 145 13.09 -10.50 1.27
N ILE A 146 12.20 -10.50 0.28
CA ILE A 146 11.31 -11.64 0.03
C ILE A 146 12.12 -12.89 -0.33
N ASN A 147 13.11 -12.79 -1.24
CA ASN A 147 13.95 -13.94 -1.57
C ASN A 147 14.66 -14.51 -0.35
N ASP A 148 15.17 -13.66 0.54
CA ASP A 148 15.85 -14.08 1.77
C ASP A 148 14.90 -14.83 2.71
N TRP A 149 13.68 -14.34 2.88
CA TRP A 149 12.66 -15.02 3.69
C TRP A 149 12.29 -16.40 3.16
N PHE A 150 12.35 -16.57 1.84
CA PHE A 150 12.17 -17.86 1.17
C PHE A 150 13.47 -18.64 0.99
N GLN A 151 14.57 -18.24 1.65
CA GLN A 151 15.88 -18.91 1.60
C GLN A 151 16.38 -19.11 0.16
N GLY A 152 16.18 -18.12 -0.71
CA GLY A 152 16.58 -18.15 -2.12
C GLY A 152 15.77 -19.11 -3.00
N ARG A 153 14.69 -19.71 -2.49
CA ARG A 153 13.80 -20.59 -3.27
C ARG A 153 12.94 -19.82 -4.28
N THR A 154 12.91 -18.49 -4.17
CA THR A 154 12.28 -17.59 -5.14
C THR A 154 13.34 -16.78 -5.87
N THR A 155 13.05 -16.40 -7.12
CA THR A 155 13.93 -15.56 -7.95
C THR A 155 13.23 -14.26 -8.33
N LEU A 156 12.78 -13.52 -7.32
CA LEU A 156 12.18 -12.20 -7.51
C LEU A 156 13.28 -11.17 -7.80
N ASN A 157 12.97 -10.27 -8.71
CA ASN A 157 13.72 -9.05 -8.92
C ASN A 157 12.73 -7.89 -8.91
N GLU A 158 13.24 -6.66 -8.94
CA GLU A 158 12.42 -5.44 -8.96
C GLU A 158 11.30 -5.52 -10.01
N LYS A 159 11.63 -5.90 -11.25
CA LYS A 159 10.65 -5.97 -12.35
C LYS A 159 9.52 -6.94 -12.04
N LYS A 160 9.84 -8.16 -11.61
CA LYS A 160 8.84 -9.19 -11.26
C LYS A 160 7.95 -8.75 -10.09
N LEU A 161 8.54 -8.15 -9.05
CA LEU A 161 7.78 -7.70 -7.89
C LEU A 161 6.82 -6.55 -8.25
N ARG A 162 7.30 -5.57 -9.03
CA ARG A 162 6.48 -4.45 -9.52
C ARG A 162 5.37 -4.92 -10.46
N SER A 163 5.67 -5.85 -11.37
CA SER A 163 4.65 -6.47 -12.24
C SER A 163 3.60 -7.19 -11.42
N ARG A 164 4.00 -7.98 -10.42
CA ARG A 164 3.06 -8.69 -9.54
C ARG A 164 2.15 -7.74 -8.76
N TYR A 165 2.71 -6.68 -8.20
CA TYR A 165 1.91 -5.65 -7.51
C TYR A 165 0.94 -4.95 -8.47
N LEU A 166 1.39 -4.63 -9.68
CA LEU A 166 0.57 -3.97 -10.69
C LEU A 166 -0.59 -4.85 -11.17
N GLU A 167 -0.39 -6.16 -11.35
CA GLU A 167 -1.46 -7.11 -11.67
C GLU A 167 -2.59 -7.05 -10.61
N ILE A 168 -2.20 -7.03 -9.33
CA ILE A 168 -3.14 -6.97 -8.21
C ILE A 168 -3.94 -5.66 -8.22
N THR A 169 -3.29 -4.53 -8.41
CA THR A 169 -3.96 -3.22 -8.43
C THR A 169 -4.79 -2.99 -9.68
N GLN A 170 -4.37 -3.53 -10.84
CA GLN A 170 -5.18 -3.54 -12.07
C GLN A 170 -6.44 -4.39 -11.93
N ARG A 171 -6.37 -5.55 -11.26
CA ARG A 171 -7.57 -6.35 -10.95
C ARG A 171 -8.55 -5.57 -10.10
N ARG A 172 -8.07 -4.83 -9.07
CA ARG A 172 -8.91 -3.93 -8.27
C ARG A 172 -9.59 -2.87 -9.14
N ASN A 173 -8.87 -2.27 -10.11
CA ASN A 173 -9.45 -1.24 -10.97
C ASN A 173 -10.58 -1.81 -11.83
N LYS A 174 -10.37 -3.01 -12.38
CA LYS A 174 -11.42 -3.73 -13.13
C LYS A 174 -12.66 -3.96 -12.26
N ILE A 175 -12.47 -4.37 -11.00
CA ILE A 175 -13.58 -4.61 -10.06
C ILE A 175 -14.32 -3.31 -9.72
N ALA A 176 -13.59 -2.26 -9.34
CA ALA A 176 -14.18 -1.06 -8.77
C ALA A 176 -14.67 -0.03 -9.81
N HIS A 177 -14.03 0.02 -10.98
CA HIS A 177 -14.31 1.05 -12.00
C HIS A 177 -14.95 0.48 -13.27
N ASP A 178 -14.60 -0.74 -13.67
CA ASP A 178 -15.11 -1.36 -14.92
C ASP A 178 -16.30 -2.32 -14.66
N ALA A 179 -16.94 -2.23 -13.49
CA ALA A 179 -18.01 -3.11 -13.00
C ALA A 179 -17.66 -4.62 -13.04
N ASP A 180 -16.36 -4.92 -13.10
CA ASP A 180 -15.77 -6.21 -13.37
C ASP A 180 -16.27 -6.94 -14.64
N LEU A 181 -16.81 -6.25 -15.63
CA LEU A 181 -17.38 -6.90 -16.82
C LEU A 181 -16.32 -7.50 -17.73
N ILE A 182 -16.57 -8.68 -18.31
CA ILE A 182 -15.75 -9.24 -19.38
C ILE A 182 -15.77 -8.26 -20.57
N ASP A 183 -14.62 -8.05 -21.22
CA ASP A 183 -14.50 -7.08 -22.30
C ASP A 183 -15.48 -7.42 -23.44
N GLY A 184 -16.36 -6.48 -23.76
CA GLY A 184 -17.41 -6.66 -24.78
C GLY A 184 -18.68 -7.37 -24.29
N ASP A 185 -18.75 -7.79 -23.02
CA ASP A 185 -19.95 -8.32 -22.39
C ASP A 185 -20.67 -7.24 -21.56
N LEU A 186 -22.01 -7.29 -21.55
CA LEU A 186 -22.86 -6.32 -20.85
C LEU A 186 -23.39 -6.84 -19.50
N LYS A 187 -23.14 -8.11 -19.16
CA LYS A 187 -23.73 -8.79 -18.00
C LYS A 187 -22.75 -9.69 -17.26
N GLN A 188 -21.86 -10.36 -17.97
CA GLN A 188 -20.94 -11.32 -17.37
C GLN A 188 -19.75 -10.60 -16.75
N ARG A 189 -19.54 -10.85 -15.46
CA ARG A 189 -18.34 -10.41 -14.75
C ARG A 189 -17.20 -11.40 -14.93
N ARG A 190 -15.96 -10.92 -14.81
CA ARG A 190 -14.77 -11.76 -14.83
C ARG A 190 -14.83 -12.76 -13.67
N PRO A 191 -14.42 -14.02 -13.89
CA PRO A 191 -14.36 -15.00 -12.82
C PRO A 191 -13.38 -14.56 -11.74
N ILE A 192 -13.64 -15.01 -10.53
CA ILE A 192 -12.79 -14.81 -9.35
C ILE A 192 -13.07 -15.96 -8.39
N ASP A 193 -12.03 -16.46 -7.72
CA ASP A 193 -12.18 -17.55 -6.76
C ASP A 193 -11.42 -17.26 -5.45
N GLU A 194 -11.68 -18.10 -4.45
CA GLU A 194 -11.07 -18.00 -3.12
C GLU A 194 -9.53 -18.00 -3.18
N ALA A 195 -8.95 -18.85 -4.04
CA ALA A 195 -7.51 -19.03 -4.11
C ALA A 195 -6.82 -17.81 -4.72
N GLU A 196 -7.38 -17.25 -5.79
CA GLU A 196 -6.89 -16.04 -6.45
C GLU A 196 -6.86 -14.87 -5.45
N VAL A 197 -7.95 -14.68 -4.70
CA VAL A 197 -8.05 -13.56 -3.73
C VAL A 197 -7.14 -13.78 -2.54
N THR A 198 -7.06 -15.00 -2.02
CA THR A 198 -6.16 -15.32 -0.90
C THR A 198 -4.71 -15.08 -1.28
N ASP A 199 -4.29 -15.50 -2.47
CA ASP A 199 -2.94 -15.26 -2.97
C ASP A 199 -2.66 -13.76 -3.17
N ALA A 200 -3.64 -12.99 -3.67
CA ALA A 200 -3.50 -11.53 -3.77
C ALA A 200 -3.31 -10.85 -2.40
N ILE A 201 -4.11 -11.23 -1.40
CA ILE A 201 -3.99 -10.72 -0.01
C ILE A 201 -2.62 -11.09 0.57
N ASP A 202 -2.16 -12.32 0.38
CA ASP A 202 -0.84 -12.78 0.83
C ASP A 202 0.30 -11.99 0.18
N TRP A 203 0.20 -11.71 -1.12
CA TRP A 203 1.19 -10.88 -1.82
C TRP A 203 1.19 -9.44 -1.33
N ILE A 204 0.02 -8.86 -1.06
CA ILE A 204 -0.10 -7.52 -0.46
C ILE A 204 0.59 -7.49 0.91
N GLU A 205 0.34 -8.48 1.77
CA GLU A 205 1.02 -8.60 3.08
C GLU A 205 2.54 -8.67 2.92
N ARG A 206 3.02 -9.57 2.06
CA ARG A 206 4.46 -9.79 1.83
C ARG A 206 5.15 -8.53 1.29
N ILE A 207 4.52 -7.84 0.35
CA ILE A 207 5.06 -6.61 -0.24
C ILE A 207 5.09 -5.50 0.81
N ALA A 208 4.01 -5.31 1.56
CA ALA A 208 3.95 -4.30 2.61
C ALA A 208 5.02 -4.54 3.69
N LEU A 209 5.16 -5.79 4.16
CA LEU A 209 6.22 -6.17 5.08
C LEU A 209 7.61 -5.87 4.49
N ALA A 210 7.86 -6.26 3.24
CA ALA A 210 9.18 -6.09 2.64
C ALA A 210 9.54 -4.60 2.48
N ILE A 211 8.58 -3.78 2.06
CA ILE A 211 8.76 -2.31 2.01
C ILE A 211 9.05 -1.78 3.41
N ALA A 212 8.27 -2.17 4.42
CA ALA A 212 8.46 -1.66 5.78
C ALA A 212 9.85 -2.00 6.33
N HIS A 213 10.33 -3.24 6.13
CA HIS A 213 11.69 -3.65 6.52
C HIS A 213 12.76 -2.78 5.86
N VAL A 214 12.66 -2.55 4.55
CA VAL A 214 13.62 -1.70 3.83
C VAL A 214 13.67 -0.28 4.40
N LEU A 215 12.50 0.25 4.79
CA LEU A 215 12.40 1.58 5.39
C LEU A 215 12.89 1.60 6.86
N ASP A 216 12.75 0.51 7.61
CA ASP A 216 13.22 0.41 9.00
C ASP A 216 14.74 0.24 9.09
N ASP A 217 15.39 -0.34 8.08
CA ASP A 217 16.85 -0.43 7.98
C ASP A 217 17.55 0.94 7.76
N GLU A 218 16.85 2.08 7.90
CA GLU A 218 17.42 3.45 7.93
C GLU A 218 17.56 4.02 9.35
N GLY A 219 17.28 3.21 10.38
CA GLY A 219 17.48 3.56 11.80
C GLY A 219 18.89 3.31 12.30
#